data_AF-A0A349VN36-F1
#
_entry.id   AF-A0A349VN36-F1
#
_cell.length_a   1.000
_cell.length_b   1.000
_cell.length_c   1.000
_cell.angle_alpha   90.00
_cell.angle_beta   90.00
_cell.angle_gamma   90.00
#
_symmetry.space_group_name_H-M   'P 1'
#
loop_
_entity.id
_entity.type
_entity.pdbx_description
1 polymer ?
#
loop_
_entity_poly.entity_id
_entity_poly.type
_entity_poly.pdbx_seq_one_letter_code
_entity_poly.pdbx_strand_id
1 'polypeptide(L)'
;VYSGGTPTYEKVLAPLRMPQDSAKPVVEKMHIRTGGDPFAEGDLVKPGVLSVIEKHVPAAIPETPDGRRKAFAEWVTDSKNPLVSRVMVNRIWQWHFGKPLAGNPNNFGSTGGLPTHPKLLDHLAAEFMKNGWSVKDMHRKIMLSEAYCRSCAHPDPAGLAEFDPEGRAFAVFEPRRLSAEEMRDSVLAITGELNERVGGVPCRPEINEEVALQPRQV
;
A
#
# COMPACT_ATOMS: atom_id res chain seq x y z
N VAL A 1 -22.53 -7.96 -8.48
CA VAL A 1 -21.16 -8.48 -8.73
C VAL A 1 -21.31 -9.94 -9.08
N TYR A 2 -20.93 -10.33 -10.30
CA TYR A 2 -21.03 -11.72 -10.74
C TYR A 2 -19.93 -12.55 -10.07
N SER A 3 -20.33 -13.66 -9.45
CA SER A 3 -19.46 -14.59 -8.74
C SER A 3 -19.48 -16.00 -9.34
N GLY A 4 -20.00 -16.13 -10.57
CA GLY A 4 -19.91 -17.37 -11.34
C GLY A 4 -18.57 -17.48 -12.09
N GLY A 5 -18.38 -18.56 -12.85
CA GLY A 5 -17.16 -18.76 -13.64
C GLY A 5 -17.01 -17.76 -14.78
N THR A 6 -15.77 -17.41 -15.10
CA THR A 6 -15.40 -16.46 -16.16
C THR A 6 -16.08 -16.86 -17.47
N PRO A 7 -16.86 -15.95 -18.08
CA PRO A 7 -17.47 -16.21 -19.37
C PRO A 7 -16.41 -16.60 -20.40
N THR A 8 -16.63 -17.71 -21.10
CA THR A 8 -15.70 -18.18 -22.13
C THR A 8 -15.74 -17.24 -23.32
N TYR A 9 -14.58 -16.65 -23.63
CA TYR A 9 -14.37 -15.88 -24.86
C TYR A 9 -13.66 -16.76 -25.89
N GLU A 10 -14.24 -16.88 -27.08
CA GLU A 10 -13.57 -17.52 -28.23
C GLU A 10 -12.86 -16.48 -29.12
N LYS A 11 -13.24 -15.20 -29.03
CA LYS A 11 -12.69 -14.09 -29.83
C LYS A 11 -12.72 -12.77 -29.06
N VAL A 12 -11.69 -11.94 -29.25
CA VAL A 12 -11.53 -10.63 -28.57
C VAL A 12 -12.71 -9.67 -28.81
N LEU A 13 -13.32 -9.73 -30.01
CA LEU A 13 -14.41 -8.83 -30.42
C LEU A 13 -15.82 -9.34 -30.08
N ALA A 14 -15.95 -10.48 -29.39
CA ALA A 14 -17.27 -11.01 -29.05
C ALA A 14 -17.95 -10.18 -27.95
N PRO A 15 -19.24 -9.83 -28.07
CA PRO A 15 -19.95 -9.10 -27.04
C PRO A 15 -20.08 -9.95 -25.77
N LEU A 16 -19.71 -9.37 -24.62
CA LEU A 16 -19.83 -10.02 -23.32
C LEU A 16 -21.31 -10.20 -22.95
N ARG A 17 -21.80 -11.44 -22.93
CA ARG A 17 -23.12 -11.76 -22.38
C ARG A 17 -22.96 -12.35 -21.00
N MET A 18 -23.46 -11.66 -19.99
CA MET A 18 -23.48 -12.19 -18.63
C MET A 18 -24.46 -13.37 -18.56
N PRO A 19 -24.04 -14.53 -18.02
CA PRO A 19 -24.96 -15.64 -17.78
C PRO A 19 -26.08 -15.23 -16.82
N GLN A 20 -27.31 -15.69 -17.08
CA GLN A 20 -28.48 -15.38 -16.23
C GLN A 20 -28.40 -16.07 -14.86
N ASP A 21 -27.75 -17.24 -14.78
CA ASP A 21 -27.54 -17.97 -13.53
C ASP A 21 -26.18 -17.62 -12.90
N SER A 22 -26.23 -17.09 -11.68
CA SER A 22 -25.06 -16.72 -10.88
C SER A 22 -25.08 -17.48 -9.55
N ALA A 23 -24.83 -18.78 -9.56
CA ALA A 23 -25.11 -19.58 -8.36
C ALA A 23 -24.08 -20.64 -7.93
N LYS A 24 -22.90 -20.78 -8.56
CA LYS A 24 -21.86 -21.68 -8.00
C LYS A 24 -20.46 -21.07 -8.06
N PRO A 25 -19.72 -21.05 -6.94
CA PRO A 25 -18.30 -20.73 -6.97
C PRO A 25 -17.57 -21.82 -7.76
N VAL A 26 -17.14 -21.47 -8.97
CA VAL A 26 -16.33 -22.36 -9.82
C VAL A 26 -14.87 -22.07 -9.55
N VAL A 27 -14.07 -23.12 -9.30
CA VAL A 27 -12.62 -22.99 -9.26
C VAL A 27 -12.11 -22.95 -10.68
N GLU A 28 -11.73 -21.78 -11.16
CA GLU A 28 -11.16 -21.66 -12.49
C GLU A 28 -9.76 -22.26 -12.55
N LYS A 29 -9.53 -23.03 -13.62
CA LYS A 29 -8.22 -23.53 -13.97
C LYS A 29 -7.47 -22.41 -14.70
N MET A 30 -6.33 -22.02 -14.15
CA MET A 30 -5.45 -21.03 -14.78
C MET A 30 -4.39 -21.77 -15.58
N HIS A 31 -4.18 -21.39 -16.84
CA HIS A 31 -3.13 -21.94 -17.69
C HIS A 31 -2.14 -20.86 -18.09
N ILE A 32 -0.89 -21.25 -18.33
CA ILE A 32 0.10 -20.38 -18.97
C ILE A 32 -0.34 -20.14 -20.41
N ARG A 33 -0.41 -18.88 -20.85
CA ARG A 33 -0.76 -18.54 -22.23
C ARG A 33 0.50 -18.54 -23.10
N THR A 34 0.52 -19.36 -24.13
CA THR A 34 1.69 -19.57 -25.00
C THR A 34 1.59 -18.73 -26.28
N GLY A 35 2.73 -18.30 -26.83
CA GLY A 35 2.78 -17.68 -28.16
C GLY A 35 2.12 -16.29 -28.28
N GLY A 36 1.81 -15.63 -27.16
CA GLY A 36 1.14 -14.33 -27.15
C GLY A 36 -0.36 -14.39 -27.47
N ASP A 37 -0.93 -15.59 -27.64
CA ASP A 37 -2.36 -15.80 -27.84
C ASP A 37 -3.05 -16.00 -26.47
N PRO A 38 -4.00 -15.14 -26.07
CA PRO A 38 -4.72 -15.27 -24.80
C PRO A 38 -5.61 -16.52 -24.72
N PHE A 39 -5.90 -17.19 -25.85
CA PHE A 39 -6.72 -18.40 -25.90
C PHE A 39 -5.91 -19.69 -25.97
N ALA A 40 -4.60 -19.62 -26.27
CA ALA A 40 -3.73 -20.79 -26.29
C ALA A 40 -3.46 -21.27 -24.86
N GLU A 41 -4.05 -22.40 -24.48
CA GLU A 41 -3.84 -23.01 -23.16
C GLU A 41 -2.54 -23.82 -23.17
N GLY A 42 -1.57 -23.40 -22.37
CA GLY A 42 -0.37 -24.17 -22.04
C GLY A 42 -0.51 -24.89 -20.70
N ASP A 43 0.58 -24.95 -19.94
CA ASP A 43 0.62 -25.70 -18.68
C ASP A 43 -0.36 -25.15 -17.62
N LEU A 44 -0.97 -26.06 -16.86
CA LEU A 44 -1.83 -25.72 -15.74
C LEU A 44 -1.02 -25.10 -14.60
N VAL A 45 -1.46 -23.93 -14.14
CA VAL A 45 -0.88 -23.20 -13.01
C VAL A 45 -1.67 -23.52 -11.75
N LYS A 46 -0.97 -24.00 -10.74
CA LYS A 46 -1.52 -24.18 -9.39
C LYS A 46 -1.40 -22.89 -8.58
N PRO A 47 -2.30 -22.65 -7.61
CA PRO A 47 -2.13 -21.57 -6.64
C PRO A 47 -0.79 -21.71 -5.93
N GLY A 48 -0.02 -20.62 -5.88
CA GLY A 48 1.32 -20.62 -5.32
C GLY A 48 1.87 -19.20 -5.22
N VAL A 49 3.14 -19.10 -4.86
CA VAL A 49 3.87 -17.84 -4.77
C VAL A 49 4.94 -17.79 -5.86
N LEU A 50 5.67 -16.68 -5.96
CA LEU A 50 6.79 -16.59 -6.88
C LEU A 50 7.84 -17.65 -6.53
N SER A 51 8.13 -18.54 -7.48
CA SER A 51 9.06 -19.69 -7.30
C SER A 51 10.46 -19.29 -6.84
N VAL A 52 10.89 -18.05 -7.16
CA VAL A 52 12.17 -17.49 -6.69
C VAL A 52 12.16 -17.22 -5.17
N ILE A 53 11.02 -16.85 -4.61
CA ILE A 53 10.85 -16.54 -3.18
C ILE A 53 10.55 -17.81 -2.38
N GLU A 54 9.84 -18.76 -2.98
CA GLU A 54 9.43 -20.01 -2.34
C GLU A 54 10.60 -20.80 -1.74
N LYS A 55 11.78 -20.73 -2.36
CA LYS A 55 13.03 -21.33 -1.84
C LYS A 55 13.44 -20.78 -0.47
N HIS A 56 13.07 -19.54 -0.15
CA HIS A 56 13.42 -18.85 1.08
C HIS A 56 12.27 -18.84 2.08
N VAL A 57 11.03 -18.69 1.60
CA VAL A 57 9.81 -18.72 2.42
C VAL A 57 8.85 -19.73 1.78
N PRO A 58 8.83 -20.99 2.27
CA PRO A 58 7.94 -22.01 1.73
C PRO A 58 6.47 -21.59 1.85
N ALA A 59 5.71 -21.73 0.78
CA ALA A 59 4.28 -21.41 0.77
C ALA A 59 3.45 -22.70 0.69
N ALA A 60 2.55 -22.91 1.64
CA ALA A 60 1.59 -24.01 1.59
C ALA A 60 0.20 -23.45 1.24
N ILE A 61 0.00 -23.09 -0.03
CA ILE A 61 -1.28 -22.52 -0.49
C ILE A 61 -2.24 -23.66 -0.89
N PRO A 62 -3.45 -23.74 -0.31
CA PRO A 62 -4.44 -24.74 -0.70
C PRO A 62 -4.89 -24.60 -2.16
N GLU A 63 -5.08 -25.75 -2.83
CA GLU A 63 -5.66 -25.80 -4.18
C GLU A 63 -7.15 -25.46 -4.18
N THR A 64 -7.85 -25.59 -3.05
CA THR A 64 -9.25 -25.16 -2.90
C THR A 64 -9.36 -23.63 -2.74
N PRO A 65 -10.49 -23.00 -3.12
CA PRO A 65 -10.73 -21.57 -2.88
C PRO A 65 -10.80 -21.25 -1.38
N ASP A 66 -11.37 -22.16 -0.61
CA ASP A 66 -11.50 -22.03 0.84
C ASP A 66 -10.11 -22.02 1.49
N GLY A 67 -9.85 -21.01 2.32
CA GLY A 67 -8.58 -20.86 3.03
C GLY A 67 -7.44 -20.27 2.21
N ARG A 68 -7.56 -20.16 0.88
CA ARG A 68 -6.47 -19.68 0.00
C ARG A 68 -5.97 -18.27 0.35
N ARG A 69 -6.90 -17.34 0.58
CA ARG A 69 -6.57 -15.95 0.97
C ARG A 69 -5.88 -15.88 2.33
N LYS A 70 -6.34 -16.71 3.28
CA LYS A 70 -5.75 -16.78 4.63
C LYS A 70 -4.33 -17.34 4.56
N ALA A 71 -4.13 -18.46 3.87
CA ALA A 71 -2.81 -19.07 3.69
C ALA A 71 -1.82 -18.10 3.01
N PHE A 72 -2.28 -17.37 1.99
CA PHE A 72 -1.46 -16.33 1.36
C PHE A 72 -1.14 -15.19 2.34
N ALA A 73 -2.12 -14.70 3.11
CA ALA A 73 -1.88 -13.64 4.09
C ALA A 73 -0.89 -14.06 5.19
N GLU A 74 -1.01 -15.29 5.70
CA GLU A 74 -0.08 -15.88 6.66
C GLU A 74 1.33 -15.99 6.07
N TRP A 75 1.46 -16.41 4.80
CA TRP A 75 2.75 -16.44 4.11
C TRP A 75 3.36 -15.05 3.89
N VAL A 76 2.54 -14.07 3.48
CA VAL A 76 2.98 -12.67 3.28
C VAL A 76 3.47 -12.08 4.60
N THR A 77 2.81 -12.39 5.70
CA THR A 77 3.12 -11.85 7.04
C THR A 77 4.06 -12.73 7.86
N ASP A 78 4.63 -13.78 7.27
CA ASP A 78 5.60 -14.64 7.94
C ASP A 78 6.83 -13.81 8.35
N SER A 79 7.29 -13.98 9.59
CA SER A 79 8.52 -13.40 10.13
C SER A 79 9.78 -13.66 9.29
N LYS A 80 9.79 -14.76 8.51
CA LYS A 80 10.87 -15.12 7.58
C LYS A 80 10.84 -14.28 6.30
N ASN A 81 9.77 -13.53 6.05
CA ASN A 81 9.63 -12.62 4.93
C ASN A 81 9.90 -11.16 5.36
N PRO A 82 11.16 -10.66 5.25
CA PRO A 82 11.51 -9.32 5.69
C PRO A 82 11.05 -8.22 4.73
N LEU A 83 10.55 -8.56 3.53
CA LEU A 83 10.24 -7.56 2.50
C LEU A 83 8.99 -6.76 2.88
N VAL A 84 7.97 -7.42 3.41
CA VAL A 84 6.67 -6.80 3.68
C VAL A 84 6.78 -5.76 4.79
N SER A 85 7.52 -6.05 5.85
CA SER A 85 7.76 -5.11 6.94
C SER A 85 8.56 -3.90 6.46
N ARG A 86 9.62 -4.09 5.66
CA ARG A 86 10.38 -2.99 5.05
C ARG A 86 9.52 -2.10 4.15
N VAL A 87 8.70 -2.70 3.29
CA VAL A 87 7.78 -1.96 2.40
C VAL A 87 6.79 -1.15 3.20
N MET A 88 6.15 -1.76 4.20
CA MET A 88 5.13 -1.09 5.01
C MET A 88 5.72 0.07 5.82
N VAL A 89 6.86 -0.15 6.48
CA VAL A 89 7.55 0.88 7.25
C VAL A 89 8.01 2.04 6.36
N ASN A 90 8.56 1.76 5.18
CA ASN A 90 8.96 2.81 4.25
C ASN A 90 7.77 3.66 3.81
N ARG A 91 6.59 3.05 3.64
CA ARG A 91 5.36 3.75 3.30
C ARG A 91 4.86 4.61 4.45
N ILE A 92 4.86 4.09 5.67
CA ILE A 92 4.51 4.85 6.88
C ILE A 92 5.45 6.05 7.04
N TRP A 93 6.76 5.84 6.85
CA TRP A 93 7.76 6.91 6.89
C TRP A 93 7.47 7.97 5.83
N GLN A 94 7.24 7.57 4.58
CA GLN A 94 6.92 8.48 3.50
C GLN A 94 5.67 9.32 3.80
N TRP A 95 4.64 8.76 4.42
CA TRP A 95 3.44 9.52 4.80
C TRP A 95 3.74 10.65 5.79
N HIS A 96 4.71 10.44 6.69
CA HIS A 96 5.11 11.44 7.68
C HIS A 96 6.06 12.49 7.12
N PHE A 97 7.04 12.09 6.31
CA PHE A 97 8.12 12.96 5.83
C PHE A 97 7.97 13.42 4.38
N GLY A 98 6.95 12.95 3.65
CA GLY A 98 6.78 13.17 2.20
C GLY A 98 7.76 12.41 1.31
N LYS A 99 8.91 11.98 1.87
CA LYS A 99 9.98 11.24 1.18
C LYS A 99 10.20 9.88 1.85
N PRO A 100 10.35 8.80 1.06
CA PRO A 100 10.65 7.47 1.61
C PRO A 100 12.13 7.33 2.00
N LEU A 101 12.43 6.35 2.86
CA LEU A 101 13.81 5.94 3.18
C LEU A 101 14.45 5.17 2.03
N ALA A 102 13.68 4.34 1.33
CA ALA A 102 14.11 3.57 0.16
C ALA A 102 13.29 3.99 -1.05
N GLY A 103 13.99 4.26 -2.17
CA GLY A 103 13.50 4.96 -3.36
C GLY A 103 12.01 4.84 -3.69
N ASN A 104 11.65 4.13 -4.75
CA ASN A 104 10.23 4.01 -5.11
C ASN A 104 9.53 3.09 -4.10
N PRO A 105 8.48 3.55 -3.39
CA PRO A 105 7.74 2.75 -2.40
C PRO A 105 7.17 1.44 -2.96
N ASN A 106 6.96 1.37 -4.28
CA ASN A 106 6.42 0.21 -4.97
C ASN A 106 7.50 -0.69 -5.59
N ASN A 107 8.79 -0.33 -5.50
CA ASN A 107 9.89 -1.13 -6.06
C ASN A 107 11.07 -1.23 -5.10
N PHE A 108 11.13 -2.36 -4.39
CA PHE A 108 12.24 -2.75 -3.50
C PHE A 108 13.21 -3.75 -4.17
N GLY A 109 13.09 -3.96 -5.48
CA GLY A 109 13.99 -4.82 -6.25
C GLY A 109 15.33 -4.15 -6.58
N SER A 110 16.19 -4.86 -7.31
CA SER A 110 17.50 -4.36 -7.75
C SER A 110 17.43 -3.13 -8.67
N THR A 111 16.28 -2.90 -9.30
CA THR A 111 16.00 -1.72 -10.12
C THR A 111 15.38 -0.57 -9.33
N GLY A 112 15.09 -0.77 -8.04
CA GLY A 112 14.61 0.25 -7.12
C GLY A 112 15.72 1.16 -6.63
N GLY A 113 15.35 2.34 -6.12
CA GLY A 113 16.31 3.24 -5.47
C GLY A 113 16.78 2.67 -4.14
N LEU A 114 18.09 2.70 -3.91
CA LEU A 114 18.69 2.19 -2.68
C LEU A 114 18.19 2.97 -1.44
N PRO A 115 18.10 2.32 -0.26
CA PRO A 115 17.81 3.01 0.98
C PRO A 115 18.87 4.06 1.30
N THR A 116 18.44 5.29 1.62
CA THR A 116 19.32 6.34 2.16
C THR A 116 19.86 5.93 3.53
N HIS A 117 19.00 5.32 4.36
CA HIS A 117 19.33 4.86 5.71
C HIS A 117 18.96 3.38 5.90
N PRO A 118 19.76 2.43 5.36
CA PRO A 118 19.41 0.99 5.39
C PRO A 118 19.30 0.44 6.82
N LYS A 119 20.20 0.85 7.73
CA LYS A 119 20.15 0.41 9.13
C LYS A 119 18.90 0.91 9.87
N LEU A 120 18.44 2.12 9.57
CA LEU A 120 17.22 2.68 10.14
C LEU A 120 15.98 1.91 9.64
N LEU A 121 15.92 1.68 8.32
CA LEU A 121 14.85 0.91 7.72
C LEU A 121 14.76 -0.51 8.31
N ASP A 122 15.91 -1.18 8.46
CA ASP A 122 15.98 -2.51 9.06
C ASP A 122 15.57 -2.52 10.53
N HIS A 123 16.00 -1.51 11.30
CA HIS A 123 15.60 -1.37 12.70
C HIS A 123 14.08 -1.19 12.84
N LEU A 124 13.50 -0.28 12.04
CA LEU A 124 12.07 -0.01 12.07
C LEU A 124 11.25 -1.21 11.58
N ALA A 125 11.72 -1.92 10.54
CA ALA A 125 11.08 -3.14 10.03
C ALA A 125 11.08 -4.27 11.08
N ALA A 126 12.20 -4.49 11.77
CA ALA A 126 12.29 -5.47 12.85
C ALA A 126 11.36 -5.13 14.02
N GLU A 127 11.33 -3.86 14.42
CA GLU A 127 10.44 -3.37 15.48
C GLU A 127 8.96 -3.44 15.10
N PHE A 128 8.63 -3.22 13.82
CA PHE A 128 7.27 -3.37 13.32
C PHE A 128 6.75 -4.80 13.50
N MET A 129 7.56 -5.79 13.14
CA MET A 129 7.22 -7.20 13.31
C MET A 129 7.15 -7.59 14.79
N LYS A 130 8.11 -7.12 15.61
CA LYS A 130 8.17 -7.40 17.04
C LYS A 130 6.94 -6.88 17.80
N ASN A 131 6.42 -5.72 17.40
CA ASN A 131 5.23 -5.10 18.01
C ASN A 131 3.92 -5.56 17.36
N GLY A 132 3.90 -6.76 16.77
CA GLY A 132 2.67 -7.37 16.23
C GLY A 132 2.08 -6.64 15.02
N TRP A 133 2.92 -6.02 14.18
CA TRP A 133 2.50 -5.29 12.97
C TRP A 133 1.55 -4.12 13.25
N SER A 134 1.60 -3.56 14.46
CA SER A 134 0.79 -2.41 14.88
C SER A 134 1.21 -1.13 14.16
N VAL A 135 0.40 -0.70 13.18
CA VAL A 135 0.62 0.54 12.42
C VAL A 135 0.54 1.76 13.35
N LYS A 136 -0.37 1.74 14.33
CA LYS A 136 -0.54 2.81 15.31
C LYS A 136 0.71 3.02 16.17
N ASP A 137 1.32 1.94 16.64
CA ASP A 137 2.54 2.02 17.44
C ASP A 137 3.73 2.49 16.60
N MET A 138 3.81 2.09 15.33
CA MET A 138 4.82 2.59 14.41
C MET A 138 4.67 4.10 14.15
N HIS A 139 3.45 4.59 13.93
CA HIS A 139 3.20 6.04 13.81
C HIS A 139 3.66 6.77 15.07
N ARG A 140 3.27 6.29 16.26
CA ARG A 140 3.70 6.88 17.53
C ARG A 140 5.22 6.93 17.65
N LYS A 141 5.91 5.83 17.33
CA LYS A 141 7.37 5.75 17.42
C LYS A 141 8.06 6.76 16.50
N ILE A 142 7.56 6.94 15.28
CA ILE A 142 8.08 7.94 14.35
C ILE A 142 7.78 9.35 14.85
N MET A 143 6.55 9.63 15.30
CA MET A 143 6.14 10.96 15.76
C MET A 143 6.87 11.41 17.03
N LEU A 144 7.34 10.48 17.85
CA LEU A 144 8.15 10.75 19.04
C LEU A 144 9.66 10.77 18.76
N SER A 145 10.09 10.55 17.52
CA SER A 145 11.49 10.58 17.15
C SER A 145 12.00 12.02 17.02
N GLU A 146 13.29 12.22 17.32
CA GLU A 146 13.94 13.51 17.11
C GLU A 146 13.80 13.97 15.65
N ALA A 147 13.93 13.04 14.69
CA ALA A 147 13.81 13.35 13.27
C ALA A 147 12.45 13.99 12.92
N TYR A 148 11.35 13.52 13.52
CA TYR A 148 10.02 14.08 13.30
C TYR A 148 9.83 15.41 14.04
N CYS A 149 10.41 15.54 15.24
CA CYS A 149 10.30 16.75 16.07
C CYS A 149 11.30 17.87 15.71
N ARG A 150 12.13 17.69 14.68
CA ARG A 150 13.08 18.71 14.23
C ARG A 150 12.37 19.97 13.74
N SER A 151 13.03 21.10 13.94
CA SER A 151 12.58 22.38 13.38
C SER A 151 12.60 22.34 11.85
N CYS A 152 11.74 23.14 11.22
CA CYS A 152 11.78 23.38 9.78
C CYS A 152 12.96 24.28 9.37
N ALA A 153 13.60 24.95 10.33
CA ALA A 153 14.76 25.82 10.10
C ALA A 153 16.03 25.18 10.66
N HIS A 154 17.06 25.06 9.82
CA HIS A 154 18.39 24.65 10.25
C HIS A 154 19.17 25.87 10.76
N PRO A 155 19.97 25.76 11.85
CA PRO A 155 20.80 26.86 12.35
C PRO A 155 21.83 27.37 11.33
N ASP A 156 22.31 26.50 10.45
CA ASP A 156 23.19 26.82 9.33
C ASP A 156 22.57 26.37 8.00
N PRO A 157 21.75 27.21 7.35
CA PRO A 157 21.12 26.86 6.07
C PRO A 157 22.12 26.72 4.92
N ALA A 158 23.22 27.48 4.95
CA ALA A 158 24.22 27.48 3.88
C ALA A 158 25.01 26.17 3.87
N GLY A 159 25.50 25.74 5.05
CA GLY A 159 26.15 24.44 5.18
C GLY A 159 25.22 23.28 4.84
N LEU A 160 23.96 23.33 5.29
CA LEU A 160 22.99 22.28 4.95
C LEU A 160 22.79 22.15 3.43
N ALA A 161 22.66 23.27 2.72
CA ALA A 161 22.49 23.27 1.26
C ALA A 161 23.74 22.72 0.52
N GLU A 162 24.93 22.86 1.09
CA GLU A 162 26.17 22.30 0.56
C GLU A 162 26.28 20.79 0.81
N PHE A 163 25.99 20.33 2.04
CA PHE A 163 26.17 18.93 2.44
C PHE A 163 25.01 18.00 2.04
N ASP A 164 23.77 18.51 2.00
CA ASP A 164 22.58 17.73 1.66
C ASP A 164 21.63 18.52 0.74
N PRO A 165 22.04 18.79 -0.52
CA PRO A 165 21.22 19.55 -1.46
C PRO A 165 19.89 18.86 -1.81
N GLU A 166 19.79 17.55 -1.61
CA GLU A 166 18.60 16.75 -1.93
C GLU A 166 17.68 16.51 -0.72
N GLY A 167 18.09 16.94 0.48
CA GLY A 167 17.33 16.77 1.72
C GLY A 167 17.13 15.31 2.12
N ARG A 168 18.12 14.44 1.86
CA ARG A 168 18.07 13.00 2.16
C ARG A 168 18.37 12.68 3.62
N ALA A 169 19.05 13.57 4.34
CA ALA A 169 19.50 13.36 5.72
C ALA A 169 18.42 13.63 6.78
N PHE A 170 17.26 14.18 6.38
CA PHE A 170 16.18 14.58 7.30
C PHE A 170 16.69 15.50 8.44
N ALA A 171 17.63 16.40 8.11
CA ALA A 171 18.24 17.34 9.07
C ALA A 171 17.25 18.40 9.59
N VAL A 172 16.19 18.66 8.83
CA VAL A 172 15.06 19.52 9.19
C VAL A 172 13.75 18.81 8.84
N PHE A 173 12.65 19.23 9.46
CA PHE A 173 11.33 18.78 9.06
C PHE A 173 10.84 19.59 7.85
N GLU A 174 10.48 18.93 6.76
CA GLU A 174 9.93 19.59 5.57
C GLU A 174 8.42 19.79 5.71
N PRO A 175 7.91 21.03 5.73
CA PRO A 175 6.47 21.28 5.78
C PRO A 175 5.78 20.74 4.53
N ARG A 176 4.63 20.09 4.72
CA ARG A 176 3.75 19.68 3.62
C ARG A 176 2.42 20.40 3.68
N ARG A 177 1.74 20.43 2.54
CA ARG A 177 0.35 20.88 2.48
C ARG A 177 -0.55 19.88 3.22
N LEU A 178 -1.52 20.41 3.94
CA LEU A 178 -2.59 19.62 4.53
C LEU A 178 -3.58 19.20 3.44
N SER A 179 -4.11 17.99 3.55
CA SER A 179 -5.21 17.53 2.71
C SER A 179 -6.52 18.23 3.12
N ALA A 180 -7.56 18.11 2.27
CA ALA A 180 -8.87 18.67 2.58
C ALA A 180 -9.47 18.04 3.85
N GLU A 181 -9.27 16.74 4.03
CA GLU A 181 -9.68 15.97 5.19
C GLU A 181 -8.95 16.45 6.45
N GLU A 182 -7.63 16.62 6.39
CA GLU A 182 -6.85 17.10 7.54
C GLU A 182 -7.24 18.52 7.97
N MET A 183 -7.47 19.41 7.00
CA MET A 183 -7.95 20.77 7.29
C MET A 183 -9.32 20.73 7.96
N ARG A 184 -10.26 19.96 7.40
CA ARG A 184 -11.60 19.81 7.94
C ARG A 184 -11.58 19.23 9.36
N ASP A 185 -10.88 18.12 9.56
CA ASP A 185 -10.81 17.45 10.85
C ASP A 185 -10.13 18.33 11.91
N SER A 186 -9.15 19.14 11.51
CA SER A 186 -8.55 20.15 12.40
C SER A 186 -9.56 21.19 12.85
N VAL A 187 -10.40 21.71 11.96
CA VAL A 187 -11.46 22.67 12.32
C VAL A 187 -12.47 22.00 13.26
N LEU A 188 -12.95 20.80 12.92
CA LEU A 188 -13.90 20.05 13.76
C LEU A 188 -13.33 19.72 15.14
N ALA A 189 -12.04 19.40 15.23
CA ALA A 189 -11.37 19.14 16.49
C ALA A 189 -11.31 20.40 17.36
N ILE A 190 -10.99 21.56 16.78
CA ILE A 190 -10.92 22.84 17.48
C ILE A 190 -12.30 23.31 17.96
N THR A 191 -13.34 23.09 17.16
CA THR A 191 -14.73 23.44 17.53
C THR A 191 -15.37 22.46 18.51
N GLY A 192 -14.76 21.29 18.73
CA GLY A 192 -15.31 20.22 19.57
C GLY A 192 -16.42 19.41 18.88
N GLU A 193 -16.59 19.56 17.58
CA GLU A 193 -17.60 18.87 16.77
C GLU A 193 -17.08 17.57 16.14
N LEU A 194 -15.77 17.28 16.28
CA LEU A 194 -15.18 16.06 15.74
C LEU A 194 -15.77 14.82 16.41
N ASN A 195 -16.39 13.95 15.60
CA ASN A 195 -16.87 12.66 16.05
C ASN A 195 -15.82 11.57 15.77
N GLU A 196 -15.18 11.08 16.83
CA GLU A 196 -14.13 10.04 16.74
C GLU A 196 -14.67 8.61 16.62
N ARG A 197 -16.00 8.41 16.57
CA ARG A 197 -16.58 7.07 16.45
C ARG A 197 -16.27 6.48 15.08
N VAL A 198 -15.69 5.28 15.08
CA VAL A 198 -15.39 4.53 13.86
C VAL A 198 -16.70 4.06 13.21
N GLY A 199 -16.88 4.38 11.93
CA GLY A 199 -18.08 4.05 11.16
C GLY A 199 -19.20 5.08 11.33
N GLY A 200 -20.40 4.74 10.85
CA GLY A 200 -21.58 5.61 10.88
C GLY A 200 -22.05 6.05 9.50
N VAL A 201 -23.07 6.90 9.47
CA VAL A 201 -23.63 7.45 8.23
C VAL A 201 -22.58 8.37 7.60
N PRO A 202 -22.27 8.22 6.29
CA PRO A 202 -21.31 9.09 5.64
C PRO A 202 -21.77 10.55 5.75
N CYS A 203 -20.87 11.42 6.20
CA CYS A 203 -21.17 12.85 6.25
C CYS A 203 -21.29 13.41 4.83
N ARG A 204 -22.42 14.03 4.53
CA ARG A 204 -22.62 14.84 3.31
C ARG A 204 -22.66 16.30 3.74
N PRO A 205 -21.55 17.04 3.66
CA PRO A 205 -21.59 18.46 3.98
C PRO A 205 -22.54 19.18 3.02
N GLU A 206 -23.20 20.23 3.51
CA GLU A 206 -23.90 21.16 2.61
C GLU A 206 -22.85 21.82 1.70
N ILE A 207 -23.00 21.63 0.40
CA ILE A 207 -22.12 22.21 -0.61
C ILE A 207 -22.89 23.38 -1.23
N ASN A 208 -22.24 24.53 -1.34
CA ASN A 208 -22.81 25.68 -2.04
C ASN A 208 -23.18 25.28 -3.49
N GLU A 209 -24.39 25.66 -3.95
CA GLU A 209 -24.91 25.30 -5.27
C GLU A 209 -23.93 25.65 -6.40
N GLU A 210 -23.20 26.77 -6.29
CA GLU A 210 -22.20 27.16 -7.29
C GLU A 210 -21.09 26.11 -7.45
N VAL A 211 -20.63 25.50 -6.35
CA VAL A 211 -19.60 24.46 -6.36
C VAL A 211 -20.18 23.12 -6.82
N ALA A 212 -21.42 22.82 -6.43
CA ALA A 212 -22.12 21.60 -6.83
C ALA A 212 -22.39 21.55 -8.35
N LEU A 213 -22.61 22.71 -8.98
CA LEU A 213 -22.91 22.86 -10.40
C LEU A 213 -21.66 23.03 -11.29
N GLN A 214 -20.45 23.09 -10.73
CA GLN A 214 -19.24 23.15 -11.55
C GLN A 214 -19.08 21.88 -12.40
N PRO A 215 -18.73 22.01 -13.69
CA PRO A 215 -18.51 20.85 -14.55
C PRO A 215 -17.34 20.04 -13.99
N ARG A 216 -17.62 18.81 -13.59
CA ARG A 216 -16.59 17.86 -13.18
C ARG A 216 -15.74 17.55 -14.40
N GLN A 217 -14.49 18.00 -14.42
CA GLN A 217 -13.49 17.47 -15.33
C GLN A 217 -13.20 16.04 -14.85
N VAL A 218 -13.83 15.07 -15.52
CA VAL A 218 -13.57 13.63 -15.35
C VAL A 218 -12.56 13.21 -16.40
#